data_AF-A0A925QTW2-F1
#
_entry.id   AF-A0A925QTW2-F1
#
_cell.length_a   1.000
_cell.length_b   1.000
_cell.length_c   1.000
_cell.angle_alpha   90.00
_cell.angle_beta   90.00
_cell.angle_gamma   90.00
#
_symmetry.space_group_name_H-M   'P 1'
#
loop_
_entity.id
_entity.type
_entity.pdbx_description
1 polymer ?
#
loop_
_entity_poly.entity_id
_entity_poly.type
_entity_poly.pdbx_seq_one_letter_code
_entity_poly.pdbx_strand_id
1 'polypeptide(L)'
;MKKYSRTLLTAVIVSLIAFACNAQEKSSNVSTHPKWVSDKGYWVVESNIKTPKDQIIRFYNNDHVLIYKETVKGVRLNLQKRQVKMKLKKVLETSVVAWELRKTPEEEKEYVARML
;
A
#
# COMPACT_ATOMS: atom_id res chain seq x y z
N MET A 1 -57.07 -7.40 12.06
CA MET A 1 -55.73 -7.51 12.67
C MET A 1 -54.77 -8.50 11.97
N LYS A 2 -55.24 -9.56 11.29
CA LYS A 2 -54.38 -10.59 10.65
C LYS A 2 -53.62 -10.17 9.36
N LYS A 3 -53.98 -9.03 8.74
CA LYS A 3 -53.34 -8.54 7.50
C LYS A 3 -52.05 -7.77 7.80
N TYR A 4 -52.06 -6.95 8.85
CA TYR A 4 -50.90 -6.16 9.29
C TYR A 4 -49.79 -7.02 9.92
N SER A 5 -50.15 -8.17 10.52
CA SER A 5 -49.16 -9.11 11.06
C SER A 5 -48.36 -9.81 9.96
N ARG A 6 -48.97 -10.08 8.80
CA ARG A 6 -48.30 -10.67 7.63
C ARG A 6 -47.34 -9.68 6.96
N THR A 7 -47.72 -8.40 6.86
CA THR A 7 -46.87 -7.35 6.27
C THR A 7 -45.70 -6.98 7.18
N LEU A 8 -45.88 -7.02 8.50
CA LEU A 8 -44.81 -6.83 9.47
C LEU A 8 -43.79 -7.97 9.41
N LEU A 9 -44.24 -9.22 9.28
CA LEU A 9 -43.34 -10.39 9.19
C LEU A 9 -42.47 -10.33 7.92
N THR A 10 -43.05 -9.93 6.78
CA THR A 10 -42.30 -9.79 5.52
C THR A 10 -41.27 -8.65 5.57
N ALA A 11 -41.58 -7.54 6.25
CA ALA A 11 -40.64 -6.42 6.38
C ALA A 11 -39.40 -6.78 7.23
N VAL A 12 -39.58 -7.62 8.26
CA VAL A 12 -38.47 -8.10 9.10
C VAL A 12 -37.55 -9.05 8.34
N ILE A 13 -38.10 -9.94 7.51
CA ILE A 13 -37.32 -10.90 6.71
C ILE A 13 -36.50 -10.18 5.62
N VAL A 14 -37.08 -9.17 4.96
CA VAL A 14 -36.36 -8.36 3.95
C VAL A 14 -35.23 -7.54 4.60
N SER A 15 -35.45 -7.02 5.81
CA SER A 15 -34.41 -6.30 6.57
C SER A 15 -33.22 -7.19 6.92
N LEU A 16 -33.44 -8.45 7.32
CA LEU A 16 -32.38 -9.39 7.66
C LEU A 16 -31.49 -9.80 6.47
N ILE A 17 -32.04 -9.83 5.25
CA ILE A 17 -31.29 -10.16 4.03
C ILE A 17 -30.36 -8.99 3.62
N ALA A 18 -30.78 -7.74 3.85
CA ALA A 18 -30.00 -6.56 3.50
C ALA A 18 -28.70 -6.41 4.32
N PHE A 19 -28.67 -6.93 5.55
CA PHE A 19 -27.44 -6.92 6.37
C PHE A 19 -26.43 -8.01 5.98
N ALA A 20 -26.86 -9.08 5.30
CA ALA A 20 -25.96 -10.18 4.91
C ALA A 20 -25.12 -9.89 3.66
N CYS A 21 -25.54 -8.94 2.80
CA CYS A 21 -24.84 -8.62 1.54
C CYS A 21 -23.57 -7.76 1.69
N ASN A 22 -23.28 -7.19 2.87
CA ASN A 22 -22.10 -6.35 3.07
C ASN A 22 -20.87 -7.12 3.60
N ALA A 23 -20.92 -8.46 3.66
CA ALA A 23 -19.83 -9.28 4.21
C ALA A 23 -18.80 -9.78 3.16
N GLN A 24 -19.01 -9.51 1.86
CA GLN A 24 -18.12 -9.99 0.81
C GLN A 24 -17.59 -8.83 -0.04
N GLU A 25 -16.42 -8.31 0.32
CA GLU A 25 -15.35 -8.03 -0.66
C GLU A 25 -14.07 -7.58 0.05
N LYS A 26 -13.29 -8.56 0.52
CA LYS A 26 -11.84 -8.45 0.45
C LYS A 26 -11.34 -9.78 -0.10
N SER A 27 -11.27 -9.86 -1.42
CA SER A 27 -10.43 -10.84 -2.11
C SER A 27 -8.99 -10.61 -1.64
N SER A 28 -8.64 -11.22 -0.51
CA SER A 28 -7.26 -11.29 -0.06
C SER A 28 -6.57 -12.21 -1.05
N ASN A 29 -5.97 -11.64 -2.09
CA ASN A 29 -4.83 -12.25 -2.75
C ASN A 29 -3.87 -12.64 -1.62
N VAL A 30 -3.87 -13.92 -1.24
CA VAL A 30 -2.97 -14.44 -0.21
C VAL A 30 -1.60 -14.42 -0.86
N SER A 31 -0.89 -13.33 -0.65
CA SER A 31 0.42 -13.18 -1.23
C SER A 31 1.35 -14.22 -0.61
N THR A 32 2.03 -15.01 -1.45
CA THR A 32 2.89 -16.12 -1.02
C THR A 32 4.13 -15.63 -0.26
N HIS A 33 4.44 -14.35 -0.36
CA HIS A 33 5.59 -13.73 0.28
C HIS A 33 5.27 -13.22 1.69
N PRO A 34 6.29 -13.03 2.54
CA PRO A 34 6.10 -12.48 3.88
C PRO A 34 5.41 -11.11 3.86
N LYS A 35 4.55 -10.83 4.86
CA LYS A 35 3.76 -9.59 4.96
C LYS A 35 4.54 -8.27 4.87
N TRP A 36 5.85 -8.28 5.11
CA TRP A 36 6.73 -7.11 5.03
C TRP A 36 7.33 -6.87 3.63
N VAL A 37 7.08 -7.78 2.69
CA VAL A 37 7.34 -7.58 1.26
C VAL A 37 6.12 -6.86 0.67
N SER A 38 6.36 -5.88 -0.20
CA SER A 38 5.31 -5.16 -0.91
C SER A 38 5.24 -5.66 -2.35
N ASP A 39 4.05 -5.69 -2.92
CA ASP A 39 3.83 -5.95 -4.34
C ASP A 39 4.23 -4.78 -5.24
N LYS A 40 4.48 -3.61 -4.66
CA LYS A 40 4.67 -2.34 -5.39
C LYS A 40 6.14 -1.99 -5.66
N GLY A 41 7.08 -2.83 -5.22
CA GLY A 41 8.50 -2.57 -5.39
C GLY A 41 9.36 -3.13 -4.26
N TYR A 42 10.55 -2.56 -4.09
CA TYR A 42 11.52 -3.01 -3.11
C TYR A 42 12.31 -1.84 -2.50
N TRP A 43 12.99 -2.13 -1.39
CA TRP A 43 13.85 -1.18 -0.72
C TRP A 43 15.24 -1.79 -0.50
N VAL A 44 16.26 -0.94 -0.52
CA VAL A 44 17.66 -1.29 -0.31
C VAL A 44 18.22 -0.42 0.79
N VAL A 45 18.97 -1.01 1.72
CA VAL A 45 19.69 -0.27 2.75
C VAL A 45 21.18 -0.41 2.50
N GLU A 46 21.82 0.71 2.21
CA GLU A 46 23.27 0.81 2.08
C GLU A 46 23.86 1.31 3.39
N SER A 47 24.92 0.65 3.85
CA SER A 47 25.66 1.03 5.05
C SER A 47 27.15 0.85 4.83
N ASN A 48 27.95 1.76 5.37
CA ASN A 48 29.40 1.65 5.34
C ASN A 48 29.92 0.99 6.62
N ILE A 49 30.86 0.04 6.50
CA ILE A 49 31.48 -0.67 7.62
C ILE A 49 32.17 0.32 8.59
N LYS A 50 32.76 1.40 8.06
CA LYS A 50 33.43 2.44 8.85
C LYS A 50 32.45 3.38 9.56
N THR A 51 31.24 3.54 9.03
CA THR A 51 30.19 4.43 9.58
C THR A 51 28.85 3.69 9.65
N PRO A 52 28.72 2.63 10.47
CA PRO A 52 27.56 1.75 10.47
C PRO A 52 26.27 2.39 11.02
N LYS A 53 26.39 3.58 11.63
CA LYS A 53 25.26 4.40 12.11
C LYS A 53 24.73 5.37 11.04
N ASP A 54 25.42 5.46 9.90
CA ASP A 54 25.01 6.28 8.77
C ASP A 54 24.63 5.35 7.62
N GLN A 55 23.34 5.38 7.29
CA GLN A 55 22.75 4.47 6.32
C GLN A 55 21.88 5.23 5.34
N ILE A 56 21.88 4.77 4.10
CA ILE A 56 21.03 5.32 3.06
C ILE A 56 20.01 4.26 2.68
N ILE A 57 18.73 4.63 2.76
CA ILE A 57 17.62 3.77 2.35
C ILE A 57 17.16 4.27 0.99
N ARG A 58 17.12 3.39 -0.01
CA ARG A 58 16.59 3.67 -1.33
C ARG A 58 15.35 2.83 -1.57
N PHE A 59 14.34 3.44 -2.16
CA PHE A 59 13.07 2.81 -2.48
C PHE A 59 12.88 2.83 -3.99
N TYR A 60 12.56 1.67 -4.55
CA TYR A 60 12.39 1.46 -5.98
C TYR A 60 10.99 0.92 -6.26
N ASN A 61 10.39 1.34 -7.36
CA ASN A 61 9.18 0.71 -7.89
C ASN A 61 9.53 -0.59 -8.65
N ASN A 62 8.53 -1.27 -9.21
CA ASN A 62 8.74 -2.49 -9.99
C ASN A 62 9.47 -2.27 -11.32
N ASP A 63 9.53 -1.03 -11.81
CA ASP A 63 10.29 -0.65 -13.01
C ASP A 63 11.77 -0.33 -12.69
N HIS A 64 12.22 -0.64 -11.46
CA HIS A 64 13.56 -0.34 -10.96
C HIS A 64 13.91 1.17 -10.91
N VAL A 65 12.90 2.04 -10.95
CA VAL A 65 13.08 3.49 -10.83
C VAL A 65 13.18 3.87 -9.36
N LEU A 66 14.19 4.68 -9.02
CA LEU A 66 14.34 5.24 -7.67
C LEU A 66 13.23 6.28 -7.43
N ILE A 67 12.32 5.98 -6.51
CA ILE A 67 11.16 6.84 -6.21
C ILE A 67 11.33 7.64 -4.93
N TYR A 68 12.15 7.16 -3.98
CA TYR A 68 12.43 7.85 -2.73
C TYR A 68 13.79 7.45 -2.16
N LYS A 69 14.43 8.37 -1.45
CA LYS A 69 15.73 8.17 -0.79
C LYS A 69 15.73 8.86 0.56
N GLU A 70 16.16 8.15 1.59
CA GLU A 70 16.26 8.67 2.95
C GLU A 70 17.67 8.43 3.51
N THR A 71 18.21 9.41 4.25
CA THR A 71 19.51 9.26 4.92
C THR A 71 19.31 9.25 6.42
N VAL A 72 19.55 8.10 7.04
CA VAL A 72 19.47 7.93 8.48
C VAL A 72 20.86 8.07 9.07
N LYS A 73 21.01 9.01 10.01
CA LYS A 73 22.28 9.28 10.70
C LYS A 73 22.18 8.97 12.19
N GLY A 74 23.29 8.55 12.79
CA GLY A 74 23.40 8.31 14.23
C GLY A 74 22.70 7.04 14.75
N VAL A 75 22.02 6.27 13.89
CA VAL A 75 21.27 5.07 14.26
C VAL A 75 21.50 3.95 13.25
N ARG A 76 21.77 2.74 13.75
CA ARG A 76 21.85 1.53 12.93
C ARG A 76 20.50 0.83 12.87
N LEU A 77 19.92 0.72 11.69
CA LEU A 77 18.70 -0.05 11.43
C LEU A 77 18.96 -1.54 11.62
N ASN A 78 18.16 -2.16 12.48
CA ASN A 78 18.17 -3.61 12.64
C ASN A 78 17.16 -4.25 11.68
N LEU A 79 17.64 -4.70 10.53
CA LEU A 79 16.81 -5.31 9.49
C LEU A 79 16.29 -6.70 9.86
N GLN A 80 16.76 -7.34 10.94
CA GLN A 80 16.18 -8.59 11.42
C GLN A 80 14.86 -8.36 12.17
N LYS A 81 14.64 -7.15 12.70
CA LYS A 81 13.39 -6.81 13.40
C LYS A 81 12.24 -6.67 12.39
N ARG A 82 11.21 -7.51 12.55
CA ARG A 82 9.98 -7.46 11.76
C ARG A 82 9.37 -6.06 11.72
N GLN A 83 9.36 -5.34 12.85
CA GLN A 83 8.81 -3.98 12.93
C GLN A 83 9.55 -3.01 12.00
N VAL A 84 10.87 -3.13 11.85
CA VAL A 84 11.66 -2.30 10.93
C VAL A 84 11.26 -2.60 9.50
N LYS A 85 11.18 -3.89 9.11
CA LYS A 85 10.75 -4.27 7.75
C LYS A 85 9.34 -3.78 7.42
N MET A 86 8.40 -3.86 8.37
CA MET A 86 7.04 -3.35 8.19
C MET A 86 6.99 -1.83 8.03
N LYS A 87 7.83 -1.09 8.78
CA LYS A 87 7.94 0.37 8.60
C LYS A 87 8.49 0.71 7.21
N LEU A 88 9.53 0.00 6.76
CA LEU A 88 10.09 0.19 5.41
C LEU A 88 9.06 -0.12 4.32
N LYS A 89 8.28 -1.21 4.47
CA LYS A 89 7.15 -1.50 3.59
C LYS A 89 6.15 -0.35 3.52
N LYS A 90 5.73 0.18 4.66
CA LYS A 90 4.77 1.29 4.70
C LYS A 90 5.32 2.53 3.99
N VAL A 91 6.58 2.87 4.24
CA VAL A 91 7.24 4.00 3.55
C VAL A 91 7.25 3.76 2.05
N LEU A 92 7.67 2.57 1.58
CA LEU A 92 7.65 2.21 0.16
C LEU A 92 6.26 2.42 -0.46
N GLU A 93 5.21 1.86 0.15
CA GLU A 93 3.85 1.94 -0.37
C GLU A 93 3.34 3.38 -0.44
N THR A 94 3.65 4.20 0.56
CA THR A 94 3.33 5.64 0.54
C THR A 94 4.14 6.40 -0.52
N SER A 95 5.44 6.10 -0.66
CA SER A 95 6.31 6.71 -1.66
C SER A 95 5.88 6.39 -3.09
N VAL A 96 5.42 5.16 -3.36
CA VAL A 96 4.89 4.77 -4.68
C VAL A 96 3.68 5.63 -5.04
N VAL A 97 2.70 5.72 -4.14
CA VAL A 97 1.49 6.54 -4.36
C VAL A 97 1.87 7.99 -4.61
N ALA A 98 2.77 8.56 -3.79
CA ALA A 98 3.21 9.94 -3.96
C ALA A 98 3.94 10.18 -5.28
N TRP A 99 4.69 9.19 -5.79
CA TRP A 99 5.40 9.28 -7.06
C TRP A 99 4.45 9.17 -8.25
N GLU A 100 3.48 8.25 -8.22
CA GLU A 100 2.45 8.10 -9.24
C GLU A 100 1.61 9.37 -9.42
N LEU A 101 1.26 10.03 -8.31
CA LEU A 101 0.53 11.30 -8.32
C LEU A 101 1.33 12.47 -8.91
N ARG A 102 2.67 12.41 -8.90
CA ARG A 102 3.52 13.44 -9.51
C ARG A 102 3.68 13.26 -11.02
N LYS A 103 3.62 12.01 -11.51
CA LYS A 103 3.78 11.71 -12.94
C LYS A 103 2.60 12.17 -13.79
N THR A 104 1.40 11.99 -13.28
CA THR A 104 0.15 12.18 -14.01
C THR A 104 0.00 13.59 -14.61
N PRO A 105 0.29 14.70 -13.91
CA PRO A 105 0.03 16.03 -14.48
C PRO A 105 1.04 16.51 -15.53
N GLU A 106 2.30 16.04 -15.47
CA GLU A 106 3.39 16.54 -16.32
C GLU A 106 3.62 15.61 -17.52
N GLU A 107 3.64 14.29 -17.31
CA GLU A 107 3.83 13.32 -18.39
C GLU A 107 2.62 13.26 -19.33
N GLU A 108 1.38 13.40 -18.82
CA GLU A 108 0.19 13.46 -19.70
C GLU A 108 0.17 14.73 -20.55
N LYS A 109 0.55 15.89 -19.98
CA LYS A 109 0.66 17.14 -20.75
C LYS A 109 1.74 17.05 -21.82
N GLU A 110 2.89 16.49 -21.48
CA GLU A 110 4.00 16.33 -22.43
C GLU A 110 3.67 15.31 -23.52
N TYR A 111 2.98 14.20 -23.18
CA TYR A 111 2.52 13.20 -24.14
C TYR A 111 1.48 13.76 -25.11
N VAL A 112 0.50 14.54 -24.63
CA VAL A 112 -0.47 15.22 -25.48
C VAL A 112 0.20 16.27 -26.37
N ALA A 113 1.14 17.06 -25.84
CA ALA A 113 1.87 18.06 -26.61
C ALA A 113 2.73 17.45 -27.73
N ARG A 114 3.23 16.22 -27.56
CA ARG A 114 3.99 15.48 -28.59
C ARG A 114 3.10 14.84 -29.67
N MET A 115 1.79 14.73 -29.44
CA MET A 115 0.83 14.15 -30.39
C MET A 115 0.09 15.19 -31.25
N LEU A 116 0.26 16.48 -30.97
CA LEU A 116 -0.22 17.60 -31.78
C LEU A 116 0.90 18.13 -32.69
#